data_AF-A0A820LR54-F1
#
_entry.id   AF-A0A820LR54-F1
#
_cell.length_a   1.000
_cell.length_b   1.000
_cell.length_c   1.000
_cell.angle_alpha   90.00
_cell.angle_beta   90.00
_cell.angle_gamma   90.00
#
_symmetry.space_group_name_H-M   'P 1'
#
loop_
_entity.id
_entity.type
_entity.pdbx_description
1 polymer ?
#
loop_
_entity_poly.entity_id
_entity_poly.type
_entity_poly.pdbx_seq_one_letter_code
_entity_poly.pdbx_strand_id
1 'polypeptide(L)'
;QIVAQLCGWSNVDSKSVGYDRLGLLLEQEEYEKVAALYIFQMNVNRALEVLNEGLQRGGKEELATLILALVGSIRATSTNNDDKTIINEFSSVTKLFHRPYIRAMFGFILIQDGNDLQYECVLDEQLDLNDKVAFAARYLNDQRLYDKLDKLAEESREKGDLQGILLTGLRQNGCELIQKYLDQTSDIRTAALLAIYVPEDVHQECPYVQEWIEGFRLLLDELQMWNERAEFDIYRSHVTGTTPYRRHYFDRSINTNPHFSCIFCQTPLEVNQGTPSQTPTIIGLSTNTNTTPTPTTPLKVQSRVSQQTMTTRSSTSSSSAYPPPNSDMLMVCAKCRQVLPRCSICMMSLTTYIEDASYAYEPLLDKHTLMSSQWFTWCRLCRHGGHAEHVSNWFAMNQQCPIAKCLCRCTLIDGIFC
;
A
#
# COMPACT_ATOMS: atom_id res chain seq x y z
N GLN A 1 -21.79 8.30 -18.49
CA GLN A 1 -20.41 7.89 -18.82
C GLN A 1 -19.60 7.53 -17.57
N ILE A 2 -19.56 8.37 -16.54
CA ILE A 2 -18.83 8.09 -15.27
C ILE A 2 -19.33 6.80 -14.59
N VAL A 3 -20.65 6.63 -14.44
CA VAL A 3 -21.22 5.41 -13.80
C VAL A 3 -20.80 4.14 -14.53
N ALA A 4 -20.84 4.14 -15.87
CA ALA A 4 -20.39 3.00 -16.67
C ALA A 4 -18.90 2.67 -16.45
N GLN A 5 -18.04 3.68 -16.28
CA GLN A 5 -16.63 3.44 -15.96
C GLN A 5 -16.46 2.84 -14.55
N LEU A 6 -17.17 3.36 -13.55
CA LEU A 6 -17.14 2.83 -12.18
C LEU A 6 -17.63 1.38 -12.10
N CYS A 7 -18.61 1.01 -12.93
CA CYS A 7 -19.11 -0.36 -13.02
C CYS A 7 -18.26 -1.29 -13.91
N GLY A 8 -17.16 -0.80 -14.49
CA GLY A 8 -16.28 -1.59 -15.34
C GLY A 8 -16.86 -1.89 -16.73
N TRP A 9 -17.75 -1.05 -17.26
CA TRP A 9 -18.27 -1.11 -18.64
C TRP A 9 -17.41 -0.31 -19.64
N SER A 10 -16.24 0.19 -19.25
CA SER A 10 -15.37 0.96 -20.14
C SER A 10 -14.79 0.08 -21.25
N ASN A 11 -14.83 0.60 -22.48
CA ASN A 11 -14.07 0.03 -23.58
C ASN A 11 -12.57 0.15 -23.27
N VAL A 12 -11.84 -0.93 -23.54
CA VAL A 12 -10.39 -1.18 -23.33
C VAL A 12 -9.46 -0.07 -23.87
N ASP A 13 -9.98 0.95 -24.55
CA ASP A 13 -9.21 2.02 -25.20
C ASP A 13 -8.82 3.19 -24.26
N SER A 14 -9.38 3.29 -23.06
CA SER A 14 -8.89 4.28 -22.10
C SER A 14 -7.65 3.75 -21.40
N LYS A 15 -6.51 4.41 -21.62
CA LYS A 15 -5.26 4.32 -20.83
C LYS A 15 -5.45 4.67 -19.33
N SER A 16 -6.63 4.45 -18.77
CA SER A 16 -6.86 4.47 -17.34
C SER A 16 -6.16 3.24 -16.76
N VAL A 17 -5.12 3.49 -15.96
CA VAL A 17 -4.53 2.51 -15.05
C VAL A 17 -5.66 1.99 -14.16
N GLY A 18 -6.31 0.89 -14.55
CA GLY A 18 -7.52 0.42 -13.87
C GLY A 18 -8.04 -0.88 -14.46
N TYR A 19 -8.12 -1.89 -13.60
CA TYR A 19 -8.80 -3.18 -13.72
C TYR A 19 -9.52 -3.46 -15.06
N ASP A 20 -8.91 -4.26 -15.94
CA ASP A 20 -9.54 -4.77 -17.16
C ASP A 20 -10.54 -5.89 -16.84
N ARG A 21 -11.75 -5.49 -16.41
CA ARG A 21 -12.81 -6.44 -16.04
C ARG A 21 -13.21 -7.35 -17.20
N LEU A 22 -13.28 -6.82 -18.42
CA LEU A 22 -13.70 -7.60 -19.59
C LEU A 22 -12.63 -8.62 -19.96
N GLY A 23 -11.34 -8.24 -19.93
CA GLY A 23 -10.22 -9.17 -20.10
C GLY A 23 -10.25 -10.31 -19.08
N LEU A 24 -10.46 -9.99 -17.80
CA LEU A 24 -10.55 -11.01 -16.74
C LEU A 24 -11.73 -11.98 -16.93
N LEU A 25 -12.89 -11.49 -17.38
CA LEU A 25 -14.02 -12.35 -17.68
C LEU A 25 -13.74 -13.27 -18.89
N LEU A 26 -13.02 -12.78 -19.90
CA LEU A 26 -12.61 -13.60 -21.03
C LEU A 26 -11.59 -14.68 -20.63
N GLU A 27 -10.65 -14.36 -19.74
CA GLU A 27 -9.72 -15.33 -19.16
C GLU A 27 -10.45 -16.42 -18.34
N GLN A 28 -11.58 -16.06 -17.73
CA GLN A 28 -12.46 -16.99 -17.00
C GLN A 28 -13.43 -17.76 -17.92
N GLU A 29 -13.33 -17.60 -19.24
CA GLU A 29 -14.20 -18.23 -20.24
C GLU A 29 -15.70 -17.85 -20.09
N GLU A 30 -16.00 -16.69 -19.49
CA GLU A 30 -17.35 -16.15 -19.30
C GLU A 30 -17.87 -15.42 -20.55
N TYR A 31 -17.78 -16.09 -21.71
CA TYR A 31 -18.09 -15.49 -23.03
C TYR A 31 -19.53 -14.97 -23.12
N GLU A 32 -20.50 -15.68 -22.54
CA GLU A 32 -21.92 -15.30 -22.60
C GLU A 32 -22.20 -14.03 -21.79
N LYS A 33 -21.51 -13.87 -20.65
CA LYS A 33 -21.59 -12.67 -19.83
C LYS A 33 -21.00 -11.48 -20.58
N VAL A 34 -19.80 -11.62 -21.14
CA VAL A 34 -19.14 -10.55 -21.92
C VAL A 34 -19.98 -10.17 -23.14
N ALA A 35 -20.57 -11.14 -23.84
CA ALA A 35 -21.48 -10.88 -24.95
C ALA A 35 -22.72 -10.09 -24.52
N ALA A 36 -23.35 -10.44 -23.40
CA ALA A 36 -24.48 -9.70 -22.84
C ALA A 36 -24.10 -8.25 -22.53
N LEU A 37 -22.92 -8.01 -21.92
CA LEU A 37 -22.41 -6.65 -21.66
C LEU A 37 -22.22 -5.84 -22.96
N TYR A 38 -21.68 -6.45 -24.01
CA TYR A 38 -21.56 -5.78 -25.31
C TYR A 38 -22.91 -5.47 -25.95
N ILE A 39 -23.89 -6.37 -25.82
CA ILE A 39 -25.26 -6.13 -26.27
C ILE A 39 -25.89 -4.96 -25.49
N PHE A 40 -25.74 -4.89 -24.17
CA PHE A 40 -26.21 -3.75 -23.37
C PHE A 40 -25.51 -2.44 -23.71
N GLN A 41 -24.36 -2.48 -24.36
CA GLN A 41 -23.66 -1.30 -24.87
C GLN A 41 -24.01 -0.98 -26.34
N MET A 42 -24.95 -1.72 -26.94
CA MET A 42 -25.34 -1.64 -28.35
C MET A 42 -24.21 -2.02 -29.33
N ASN A 43 -23.25 -2.84 -28.88
CA ASN A 43 -22.13 -3.32 -29.69
C ASN A 43 -22.31 -4.78 -30.09
N VAL A 44 -23.26 -5.02 -31.00
CA VAL A 44 -23.60 -6.36 -31.50
C VAL A 44 -22.40 -7.06 -32.14
N ASN A 45 -21.55 -6.32 -32.86
CA ASN A 45 -20.40 -6.90 -33.56
C ASN A 45 -19.41 -7.51 -32.56
N ARG A 46 -19.03 -6.77 -31.52
CA ARG A 46 -18.14 -7.30 -30.46
C ARG A 46 -18.78 -8.45 -29.69
N ALA A 47 -20.09 -8.40 -29.44
CA ALA A 47 -20.79 -9.52 -28.81
C ALA A 47 -20.67 -10.81 -29.64
N LEU A 48 -20.87 -10.72 -30.96
CA LEU A 48 -20.72 -11.86 -31.86
C LEU A 48 -19.26 -12.31 -31.98
N GLU A 49 -18.29 -11.40 -32.02
CA GLU A 49 -16.86 -11.71 -32.04
C GLU A 49 -16.47 -12.56 -30.82
N VAL A 50 -16.85 -12.13 -29.61
CA VAL A 50 -16.55 -12.85 -28.36
C VAL A 50 -17.20 -14.23 -28.31
N LEU A 51 -18.46 -14.36 -28.74
CA LEU A 51 -19.12 -15.68 -28.78
C LEU A 51 -18.44 -16.61 -29.80
N ASN A 52 -18.01 -16.08 -30.96
CA ASN A 52 -17.28 -16.86 -31.96
C ASN A 52 -15.89 -17.26 -31.45
N GLU A 53 -15.20 -16.40 -30.70
CA GLU A 53 -13.94 -16.72 -30.04
C GLU A 53 -14.12 -17.88 -29.06
N GLY A 54 -15.16 -17.82 -28.22
CA GLY A 54 -15.52 -18.92 -27.31
C GLY A 54 -15.81 -20.22 -28.05
N LEU A 55 -16.51 -20.16 -29.20
CA LEU A 55 -16.75 -21.34 -30.04
C LEU A 55 -15.45 -21.93 -30.61
N GLN A 56 -14.53 -21.11 -31.09
CA GLN A 56 -13.24 -21.54 -31.64
C GLN A 56 -12.31 -22.17 -30.59
N ARG A 57 -12.38 -21.71 -29.34
CA ARG A 57 -11.56 -22.19 -28.23
C ARG A 57 -12.06 -23.52 -27.61
N GLY A 58 -13.01 -24.20 -28.25
CA GLY A 58 -13.59 -25.47 -27.77
C GLY A 58 -15.01 -25.33 -27.21
N GLY A 59 -15.68 -24.23 -27.52
CA GLY A 59 -17.05 -23.96 -27.12
C GLY A 59 -18.03 -25.05 -27.56
N LYS A 60 -18.97 -25.36 -26.67
CA LYS A 60 -20.00 -26.39 -26.86
C LYS A 60 -21.06 -25.95 -27.87
N GLU A 61 -21.86 -26.90 -28.39
CA GLU A 61 -23.03 -26.66 -29.25
C GLU A 61 -24.00 -25.61 -28.68
N GLU A 62 -23.98 -25.41 -27.36
CA GLU A 62 -24.69 -24.35 -26.65
C GLU A 62 -24.33 -22.93 -27.14
N LEU A 63 -23.05 -22.64 -27.38
CA LEU A 63 -22.62 -21.32 -27.87
C LEU A 63 -23.04 -21.11 -29.33
N ALA A 64 -22.98 -22.15 -30.16
CA ALA A 64 -23.50 -22.07 -31.53
C ALA A 64 -25.00 -21.81 -31.54
N THR A 65 -25.76 -22.48 -30.67
CA THR A 65 -27.20 -22.25 -30.48
C THR A 65 -27.48 -20.83 -30.01
N LEU A 66 -26.68 -20.32 -29.08
CA LEU A 66 -26.77 -18.94 -28.59
C LEU A 66 -26.52 -17.92 -29.69
N ILE A 67 -25.47 -18.10 -30.51
CA ILE A 67 -25.16 -17.24 -31.65
C ILE A 67 -26.31 -17.23 -32.66
N LEU A 68 -26.84 -18.40 -33.01
CA LEU A 68 -27.97 -18.52 -33.94
C LEU A 68 -29.22 -17.83 -33.40
N ALA A 69 -29.56 -18.06 -32.12
CA ALA A 69 -30.69 -17.43 -31.47
C ALA A 69 -30.52 -15.90 -31.38
N LEU A 70 -29.30 -15.42 -31.10
CA LEU A 70 -28.96 -13.99 -31.05
C LEU A 70 -29.14 -13.32 -32.40
N VAL A 71 -28.53 -13.88 -33.46
CA VAL A 71 -28.67 -13.37 -34.83
C VAL A 71 -30.13 -13.40 -35.28
N GLY A 72 -30.86 -14.48 -34.98
CA GLY A 72 -32.29 -14.61 -35.28
C GLY A 72 -33.13 -13.54 -34.61
N SER A 73 -32.91 -13.31 -33.31
CA SER A 73 -33.65 -12.32 -32.51
C SER A 73 -33.39 -10.89 -33.01
N ILE A 74 -32.13 -10.55 -33.32
CA ILE A 74 -31.78 -9.23 -33.86
C ILE A 74 -32.43 -8.97 -35.21
N ARG A 75 -32.48 -9.98 -36.08
CA ARG A 75 -33.15 -9.86 -37.38
C ARG A 75 -34.65 -9.71 -37.22
N ALA A 76 -35.26 -10.46 -36.30
CA ALA A 76 -36.69 -10.38 -36.01
C ALA A 76 -37.11 -8.99 -35.50
N THR A 77 -36.26 -8.34 -34.69
CA THR A 77 -36.55 -6.99 -34.18
C THR A 77 -36.22 -5.89 -35.19
N SER A 78 -35.38 -6.17 -36.19
CA SER A 78 -35.06 -5.24 -37.27
C SER A 78 -36.09 -5.20 -38.40
N THR A 79 -36.98 -6.20 -38.50
CA THR A 79 -38.03 -6.21 -39.53
C THR A 79 -39.18 -5.29 -39.10
N ASN A 80 -39.46 -4.25 -39.90
CA ASN A 80 -40.61 -3.34 -39.74
C ASN A 80 -41.93 -4.05 -40.10
N ASN A 81 -42.29 -5.08 -39.35
CA ASN A 81 -43.59 -5.73 -39.42
C ASN A 81 -44.35 -5.44 -38.12
N ASP A 82 -45.59 -4.96 -38.25
CA ASP A 82 -46.54 -4.87 -37.14
C ASP A 82 -46.88 -6.26 -36.56
N ASP A 83 -46.49 -7.32 -37.26
CA ASP A 83 -46.61 -8.71 -36.84
C ASP A 83 -45.58 -9.07 -35.73
N LYS A 84 -46.05 -9.00 -34.49
CA LYS A 84 -45.27 -9.34 -33.28
C LYS A 84 -45.14 -10.85 -33.03
N THR A 85 -45.67 -11.70 -33.91
CA THR A 85 -45.70 -13.17 -33.70
C THR A 85 -44.30 -13.75 -33.52
N ILE A 86 -43.37 -13.38 -34.39
CA ILE A 86 -41.98 -13.87 -34.35
C ILE A 86 -41.30 -13.47 -33.02
N ILE A 87 -41.51 -12.25 -32.55
CA ILE A 87 -40.89 -11.74 -31.32
C ILE A 87 -41.48 -12.43 -30.08
N ASN A 88 -42.77 -12.75 -30.10
CA ASN A 88 -43.42 -13.52 -29.03
C ASN A 88 -42.93 -14.98 -28.99
N GLU A 89 -42.66 -15.59 -30.14
CA GLU A 89 -42.06 -16.92 -30.22
C GLU A 89 -40.63 -16.91 -29.65
N PHE A 90 -39.80 -15.96 -30.07
CA PHE A 90 -38.45 -15.80 -29.51
C PHE A 90 -38.50 -15.54 -27.99
N SER A 91 -39.39 -14.67 -27.51
CA SER A 91 -39.56 -14.41 -26.08
C SER A 91 -39.90 -15.68 -25.28
N SER A 92 -40.70 -16.57 -25.86
CA SER A 92 -41.06 -17.84 -25.22
C SER A 92 -39.87 -18.80 -25.14
N VAL A 93 -39.06 -18.87 -26.21
CA VAL A 93 -37.85 -19.71 -26.26
C VAL A 93 -36.78 -19.16 -25.32
N THR A 94 -36.59 -17.85 -25.25
CA THR A 94 -35.51 -17.26 -24.46
C THR A 94 -35.71 -17.40 -22.95
N LYS A 95 -36.95 -17.63 -22.50
CA LYS A 95 -37.26 -17.97 -21.11
C LYS A 95 -36.74 -19.36 -20.70
N LEU A 96 -36.42 -20.23 -21.66
CA LEU A 96 -35.85 -21.56 -21.39
C LEU A 96 -34.38 -21.50 -20.98
N PHE A 97 -33.68 -20.39 -21.23
CA PHE A 97 -32.29 -20.25 -20.83
C PHE A 97 -32.15 -20.12 -19.31
N HIS A 98 -31.29 -20.96 -18.72
CA HIS A 98 -31.06 -20.95 -17.27
C HIS A 98 -30.09 -19.87 -16.80
N ARG A 99 -29.18 -19.39 -17.67
CA ARG A 99 -28.18 -18.39 -17.28
C ARG A 99 -28.78 -16.97 -17.28
N PRO A 100 -28.61 -16.18 -16.20
CA PRO A 100 -29.25 -14.88 -16.06
C PRO A 100 -28.79 -13.86 -17.11
N TYR A 101 -27.49 -13.83 -17.44
CA TYR A 101 -26.97 -12.92 -18.47
C TYR A 101 -27.53 -13.21 -19.87
N ILE A 102 -27.79 -14.48 -20.20
CA ILE A 102 -28.41 -14.86 -21.47
C ILE A 102 -29.86 -14.39 -21.51
N ARG A 103 -30.64 -14.66 -20.45
CA ARG A 103 -32.03 -14.19 -20.35
C ARG A 103 -32.12 -12.67 -20.42
N ALA A 104 -31.25 -11.97 -19.69
CA ALA A 104 -31.16 -10.52 -19.69
C ALA A 104 -30.79 -9.96 -21.08
N MET A 105 -29.82 -10.58 -21.76
CA MET A 105 -29.41 -10.20 -23.12
C MET A 105 -30.58 -10.29 -24.11
N PHE A 106 -31.31 -11.40 -24.11
CA PHE A 106 -32.48 -11.56 -24.99
C PHE A 106 -33.67 -10.70 -24.55
N GLY A 107 -33.91 -10.60 -23.24
CA GLY A 107 -34.90 -9.73 -22.65
C GLY A 107 -34.71 -8.30 -23.13
N PHE A 108 -33.47 -7.82 -23.18
CA PHE A 108 -33.13 -6.49 -23.71
C PHE A 108 -33.36 -6.36 -25.22
N ILE A 109 -32.89 -7.32 -26.03
CA ILE A 109 -33.02 -7.25 -27.50
C ILE A 109 -34.47 -7.23 -27.95
N LEU A 110 -35.35 -7.96 -27.26
CA LEU A 110 -36.75 -8.13 -27.62
C LEU A 110 -37.65 -6.97 -27.15
N ILE A 111 -37.09 -5.91 -26.54
CA ILE A 111 -37.81 -4.68 -26.17
C ILE A 111 -38.19 -3.91 -27.43
N GLN A 112 -39.45 -3.51 -27.56
CA GLN A 112 -39.99 -2.91 -28.78
C GLN A 112 -40.29 -1.41 -28.65
N ASP A 113 -40.73 -0.94 -27.48
CA ASP A 113 -41.34 0.40 -27.38
C ASP A 113 -40.51 1.40 -26.58
N GLY A 114 -39.27 1.06 -26.20
CA GLY A 114 -38.31 1.96 -25.53
C GLY A 114 -38.78 2.58 -24.22
N ASN A 115 -39.95 2.19 -23.71
CA ASN A 115 -40.47 2.64 -22.43
C ASN A 115 -39.70 1.94 -21.32
N ASP A 116 -39.23 2.72 -20.35
CA ASP A 116 -38.36 2.23 -19.29
C ASP A 116 -38.98 1.11 -18.42
N LEU A 117 -40.30 0.89 -18.47
CA LEU A 117 -40.96 -0.24 -17.79
C LEU A 117 -40.49 -1.59 -18.36
N GLN A 118 -40.16 -1.63 -19.64
CA GLN A 118 -39.77 -2.86 -20.31
C GLN A 118 -38.37 -3.31 -19.90
N TYR A 119 -37.57 -2.43 -19.29
CA TYR A 119 -36.22 -2.74 -18.79
C TYR A 119 -36.22 -3.50 -17.46
N GLU A 120 -37.36 -3.61 -16.77
CA GLU A 120 -37.49 -4.42 -15.55
C GLU A 120 -37.17 -5.89 -15.80
N CYS A 121 -37.48 -6.42 -17.00
CA CYS A 121 -37.16 -7.80 -17.37
C CYS A 121 -35.65 -8.10 -17.38
N VAL A 122 -34.80 -7.07 -17.53
CA VAL A 122 -33.34 -7.17 -17.46
C VAL A 122 -32.87 -7.00 -16.02
N LEU A 123 -33.45 -6.03 -15.30
CA LEU A 123 -33.01 -5.63 -13.96
C LEU A 123 -33.46 -6.60 -12.84
N ASP A 124 -34.49 -7.40 -13.10
CA ASP A 124 -34.98 -8.44 -12.19
C ASP A 124 -34.21 -9.75 -12.32
N GLU A 125 -33.41 -9.91 -13.37
CA GLU A 125 -32.48 -11.03 -13.53
C GLU A 125 -31.36 -10.99 -12.47
N GLN A 126 -30.78 -12.14 -12.17
CA GLN A 126 -29.67 -12.26 -11.21
C GLN A 126 -28.33 -11.88 -11.84
N LEU A 127 -28.20 -10.60 -12.18
CA LEU A 127 -26.96 -9.97 -12.68
C LEU A 127 -26.12 -9.42 -11.53
N ASP A 128 -24.82 -9.20 -11.80
CA ASP A 128 -23.93 -8.53 -10.85
C ASP A 128 -24.47 -7.12 -10.56
N LEU A 129 -24.30 -6.64 -9.32
CA LEU A 129 -24.78 -5.31 -8.92
C LEU A 129 -24.25 -4.22 -9.85
N ASN A 130 -22.95 -4.25 -10.17
CA ASN A 130 -22.31 -3.29 -11.07
C ASN A 130 -23.00 -3.24 -12.45
N ASP A 131 -23.41 -4.40 -12.97
CA ASP A 131 -24.07 -4.47 -14.27
C ASP A 131 -25.51 -3.96 -14.20
N LYS A 132 -26.23 -4.24 -13.11
CA LYS A 132 -27.56 -3.65 -12.86
C LYS A 132 -27.49 -2.13 -12.77
N VAL A 133 -26.51 -1.59 -12.05
CA VAL A 133 -26.32 -0.14 -11.86
C VAL A 133 -25.96 0.53 -13.19
N ALA A 134 -25.02 -0.04 -13.94
CA ALA A 134 -24.63 0.48 -15.25
C ALA A 134 -25.78 0.44 -16.26
N PHE A 135 -26.54 -0.65 -16.29
CA PHE A 135 -27.70 -0.82 -17.15
C PHE A 135 -28.81 0.17 -16.78
N ALA A 136 -29.17 0.26 -15.49
CA ALA A 136 -30.18 1.18 -14.99
C ALA A 136 -29.82 2.64 -15.33
N ALA A 137 -28.58 3.05 -15.07
CA ALA A 137 -28.11 4.41 -15.35
C ALA A 137 -28.06 4.76 -16.84
N ARG A 138 -28.10 3.76 -17.73
CA ARG A 138 -28.11 3.96 -19.18
C ARG A 138 -29.50 4.04 -19.76
N TYR A 139 -30.45 3.28 -19.21
CA TYR A 139 -31.74 3.02 -19.85
C TYR A 139 -32.96 3.50 -19.06
N LEU A 140 -32.85 3.76 -17.75
CA LEU A 140 -33.97 4.30 -16.97
C LEU A 140 -33.95 5.84 -16.97
N ASN A 141 -35.13 6.45 -16.96
CA ASN A 141 -35.29 7.87 -16.61
C ASN A 141 -34.86 8.15 -15.15
N ASP A 142 -34.61 9.43 -14.86
CA ASP A 142 -34.07 9.89 -13.57
C ASP A 142 -34.90 9.44 -12.36
N GLN A 143 -36.22 9.49 -12.44
CA GLN A 143 -37.09 9.10 -11.31
C GLN A 143 -36.97 7.61 -11.01
N ARG A 144 -37.06 6.76 -12.04
CA ARG A 144 -36.94 5.31 -11.88
C ARG A 144 -35.53 4.88 -11.55
N LEU A 145 -34.54 5.58 -12.08
CA LEU A 145 -33.15 5.37 -11.73
C LEU A 145 -32.96 5.58 -10.23
N TYR A 146 -33.44 6.71 -9.70
CA TYR A 146 -33.40 6.99 -8.27
C TYR A 146 -34.05 5.86 -7.45
N ASP A 147 -35.30 5.53 -7.76
CA ASP A 147 -36.06 4.49 -7.03
C ASP A 147 -35.36 3.11 -7.10
N LYS A 148 -34.78 2.77 -8.26
CA LYS A 148 -34.08 1.49 -8.43
C LYS A 148 -32.74 1.46 -7.70
N LEU A 149 -31.97 2.55 -7.71
CA LEU A 149 -30.69 2.61 -7.00
C LEU A 149 -30.90 2.57 -5.49
N ASP A 150 -31.92 3.25 -4.97
CA ASP A 150 -32.29 3.20 -3.55
C ASP A 150 -32.66 1.78 -3.11
N LYS A 151 -33.50 1.10 -3.91
CA LYS A 151 -33.86 -0.30 -3.68
C LYS A 151 -32.64 -1.23 -3.71
N LEU A 152 -31.73 -1.07 -4.69
CA LEU A 152 -30.52 -1.88 -4.78
C LEU A 152 -29.57 -1.63 -3.60
N ALA A 153 -29.44 -0.38 -3.15
CA ALA A 153 -28.64 -0.03 -1.98
C ALA A 153 -29.17 -0.71 -0.71
N GLU A 154 -30.50 -0.68 -0.51
CA GLU A 154 -31.14 -1.33 0.63
C GLU A 154 -30.98 -2.86 0.56
N GLU A 155 -31.23 -3.48 -0.60
CA GLU A 155 -31.03 -4.92 -0.78
C GLU A 155 -29.57 -5.35 -0.50
N SER A 156 -28.59 -4.57 -0.97
CA SER A 156 -27.18 -4.83 -0.68
C SER A 156 -26.85 -4.68 0.80
N ARG A 157 -27.44 -3.69 1.49
CA ARG A 157 -27.28 -3.50 2.93
C ARG A 157 -27.87 -4.65 3.74
N GLU A 158 -29.08 -5.09 3.40
CA GLU A 158 -29.74 -6.23 4.08
C GLU A 158 -28.98 -7.54 3.88
N LYS A 159 -28.43 -7.76 2.68
CA LYS A 159 -27.65 -8.96 2.35
C LYS A 159 -26.22 -8.91 2.90
N GLY A 160 -25.66 -7.74 3.18
CA GLY A 160 -24.23 -7.58 3.46
C GLY A 160 -23.36 -7.78 2.22
N ASP A 161 -23.85 -7.38 1.04
CA ASP A 161 -23.10 -7.48 -0.22
C ASP A 161 -22.16 -6.27 -0.40
N LEU A 162 -20.85 -6.49 -0.26
CA LEU A 162 -19.82 -5.46 -0.35
C LEU A 162 -19.79 -4.72 -1.71
N GLN A 163 -20.36 -5.28 -2.79
CA GLN A 163 -20.52 -4.53 -4.04
C GLN A 163 -21.39 -3.28 -3.83
N GLY A 164 -22.31 -3.32 -2.85
CA GLY A 164 -23.20 -2.21 -2.49
C GLY A 164 -22.50 -0.95 -2.02
N ILE A 165 -21.20 -1.01 -1.69
CA ILE A 165 -20.38 0.18 -1.39
C ILE A 165 -20.38 1.17 -2.56
N LEU A 166 -20.55 0.68 -3.80
CA LEU A 166 -20.74 1.55 -4.98
C LEU A 166 -21.91 2.53 -4.82
N LEU A 167 -22.98 2.11 -4.13
CA LEU A 167 -24.23 2.86 -3.96
C LEU A 167 -24.29 3.58 -2.61
N THR A 168 -23.84 2.95 -1.54
CA THR A 168 -23.90 3.49 -0.18
C THR A 168 -22.71 4.37 0.18
N GLY A 169 -21.61 4.26 -0.58
CA GLY A 169 -20.32 4.84 -0.24
C GLY A 169 -19.75 4.26 1.05
N LEU A 170 -18.74 4.92 1.61
CA LEU A 170 -18.16 4.59 2.92
C LEU A 170 -18.63 5.58 4.01
N ARG A 171 -19.93 5.87 4.00
CA ARG A 171 -20.65 6.68 5.01
C ARG A 171 -21.44 5.75 5.94
N GLN A 172 -22.33 6.29 6.77
CA GLN A 172 -23.21 5.54 7.68
C GLN A 172 -23.83 4.27 7.05
N ASN A 173 -24.55 4.39 5.93
CA ASN A 173 -25.17 3.23 5.25
C ASN A 173 -24.14 2.20 4.76
N GLY A 174 -22.97 2.66 4.35
CA GLY A 174 -21.85 1.80 3.95
C GLY A 174 -21.26 1.04 5.13
N CYS A 175 -21.09 1.72 6.27
CA CYS A 175 -20.65 1.08 7.50
C CYS A 175 -21.65 0.03 7.99
N GLU A 176 -22.95 0.31 7.92
CA GLU A 176 -23.99 -0.68 8.25
C GLU A 176 -23.94 -1.91 7.33
N LEU A 177 -23.70 -1.70 6.04
CA LEU A 177 -23.51 -2.78 5.07
C LEU A 177 -22.27 -3.62 5.42
N ILE A 178 -21.14 -2.98 5.73
CA ILE A 178 -19.90 -3.68 6.11
C ILE A 178 -20.09 -4.44 7.44
N GLN A 179 -20.81 -3.87 8.40
CA GLN A 179 -21.15 -4.56 9.65
C GLN A 179 -21.98 -5.81 9.36
N LYS A 180 -23.01 -5.70 8.49
CA LYS A 180 -23.84 -6.84 8.11
C LYS A 180 -23.04 -7.96 7.44
N TYR A 181 -22.11 -7.60 6.56
CA TYR A 181 -21.16 -8.53 5.95
C TYR A 181 -20.29 -9.23 7.01
N LEU A 182 -19.73 -8.45 7.95
CA LEU A 182 -18.87 -8.97 9.01
C LEU A 182 -19.64 -9.93 9.94
N ASP A 183 -20.87 -9.60 10.32
CA ASP A 183 -21.73 -10.44 11.17
C ASP A 183 -22.03 -11.82 10.53
N GLN A 184 -22.06 -11.90 9.21
CA GLN A 184 -22.32 -13.13 8.48
C GLN A 184 -21.07 -13.96 8.19
N THR A 185 -19.95 -13.29 7.90
CA THR A 185 -18.72 -13.94 7.39
C THR A 185 -17.62 -14.07 8.42
N SER A 186 -17.65 -13.25 9.48
CA SER A 186 -16.55 -13.05 10.42
C SER A 186 -15.23 -12.63 9.76
N ASP A 187 -15.26 -12.13 8.52
CA ASP A 187 -14.06 -11.65 7.81
C ASP A 187 -13.67 -10.24 8.26
N ILE A 188 -13.05 -10.19 9.44
CA ILE A 188 -12.57 -8.96 10.07
C ILE A 188 -11.48 -8.27 9.25
N ARG A 189 -10.71 -9.02 8.46
CA ARG A 189 -9.64 -8.48 7.61
C ARG A 189 -10.24 -7.59 6.54
N THR A 190 -11.22 -8.10 5.80
CA THR A 190 -11.88 -7.34 4.73
C THR A 190 -12.56 -6.08 5.31
N ALA A 191 -13.25 -6.20 6.44
CA ALA A 191 -13.86 -5.05 7.12
C ALA A 191 -12.82 -3.99 7.54
N ALA A 192 -11.71 -4.40 8.15
CA ALA A 192 -10.65 -3.49 8.59
C ALA A 192 -9.90 -2.82 7.42
N LEU A 193 -9.70 -3.53 6.30
CA LEU A 193 -9.11 -2.96 5.10
C LEU A 193 -10.02 -1.89 4.47
N LEU A 194 -11.34 -2.09 4.48
CA LEU A 194 -12.30 -1.09 4.04
C LEU A 194 -12.37 0.10 5.01
N ALA A 195 -12.28 -0.16 6.32
CA ALA A 195 -12.33 0.84 7.38
C ALA A 195 -11.28 1.95 7.22
N ILE A 196 -10.10 1.63 6.67
CA ILE A 196 -9.01 2.59 6.43
C ILE A 196 -9.43 3.72 5.49
N TYR A 197 -10.35 3.45 4.57
CA TYR A 197 -10.83 4.43 3.59
C TYR A 197 -12.07 5.21 4.04
N VAL A 198 -12.61 4.88 5.22
CA VAL A 198 -13.75 5.60 5.79
C VAL A 198 -13.31 7.03 6.17
N PRO A 199 -14.03 8.08 5.76
CA PRO A 199 -13.69 9.45 6.14
C PRO A 199 -13.68 9.69 7.66
N GLU A 200 -12.81 10.58 8.13
CA GLU A 200 -12.60 10.84 9.56
C GLU A 200 -13.84 11.45 10.26
N ASP A 201 -14.67 12.20 9.52
CA ASP A 201 -15.95 12.71 10.03
C ASP A 201 -16.94 11.58 10.34
N VAL A 202 -16.91 10.49 9.57
CA VAL A 202 -17.79 9.32 9.77
C VAL A 202 -17.35 8.50 10.98
N HIS A 203 -16.08 8.56 11.39
CA HIS A 203 -15.58 7.81 12.55
C HIS A 203 -16.29 8.18 13.86
N GLN A 204 -16.79 9.41 13.97
CA GLN A 204 -17.55 9.86 15.14
C GLN A 204 -18.98 9.33 15.15
N GLU A 205 -19.56 9.13 13.96
CA GLU A 205 -20.92 8.63 13.77
C GLU A 205 -20.99 7.10 13.83
N CYS A 206 -19.93 6.42 13.38
CA CYS A 206 -19.80 4.97 13.27
C CYS A 206 -18.67 4.43 14.16
N PRO A 207 -18.93 4.09 15.44
CA PRO A 207 -17.91 3.54 16.33
C PRO A 207 -17.34 2.20 15.84
N TYR A 208 -18.13 1.43 15.08
CA TYR A 208 -17.74 0.13 14.51
C TYR A 208 -16.42 0.17 13.72
N VAL A 209 -16.14 1.29 13.06
CA VAL A 209 -14.94 1.45 12.20
C VAL A 209 -13.67 1.23 13.01
N GLN A 210 -13.59 1.80 14.23
CA GLN A 210 -12.45 1.61 15.11
C GLN A 210 -12.41 0.20 15.70
N GLU A 211 -13.57 -0.37 16.02
CA GLU A 211 -13.67 -1.75 16.51
C GLU A 211 -13.17 -2.76 15.48
N TRP A 212 -13.47 -2.57 14.19
CA TRP A 212 -12.97 -3.45 13.13
C TRP A 212 -11.46 -3.36 13.00
N ILE A 213 -10.92 -2.14 13.02
CA ILE A 213 -9.49 -1.91 12.93
C ILE A 213 -8.76 -2.55 14.12
N GLU A 214 -9.19 -2.28 15.36
CA GLU A 214 -8.57 -2.86 16.54
C GLU A 214 -8.78 -4.37 16.62
N GLY A 215 -9.94 -4.88 16.21
CA GLY A 215 -10.21 -6.31 16.12
C GLY A 215 -9.23 -7.04 15.19
N PHE A 216 -8.97 -6.47 14.00
CA PHE A 216 -7.98 -7.05 13.09
C PHE A 216 -6.55 -6.96 13.64
N ARG A 217 -6.18 -5.84 14.27
CA ARG A 217 -4.87 -5.68 14.93
C ARG A 217 -4.65 -6.69 16.05
N LEU A 218 -5.67 -6.92 16.88
CA LEU A 218 -5.63 -7.93 17.95
C LEU A 218 -5.51 -9.34 17.39
N LEU A 219 -6.21 -9.66 16.30
CA LEU A 219 -6.08 -10.95 15.62
C LEU A 219 -4.65 -11.15 15.10
N LEU A 220 -4.05 -10.15 14.47
CA LEU A 220 -2.66 -10.23 14.00
C LEU A 220 -1.66 -10.41 15.15
N ASP A 221 -1.89 -9.75 16.29
CA ASP A 221 -1.07 -9.93 17.49
C ASP A 221 -1.15 -11.35 18.05
N GLU A 222 -2.37 -11.89 18.15
CA GLU A 222 -2.60 -13.25 18.64
C GLU A 222 -1.93 -14.28 17.73
N LEU A 223 -1.96 -14.05 16.42
CA LEU A 223 -1.28 -14.85 15.41
C LEU A 223 0.23 -14.57 15.30
N GLN A 224 0.76 -13.63 16.08
CA GLN A 224 2.17 -13.21 16.06
C GLN A 224 2.64 -12.70 14.68
N MET A 225 1.73 -12.16 13.88
CA MET A 225 1.95 -11.59 12.55
C MET A 225 2.33 -10.11 12.65
N TRP A 226 3.45 -9.85 13.33
CA TRP A 226 3.88 -8.49 13.69
C TRP A 226 4.25 -7.64 12.48
N ASN A 227 4.80 -8.25 11.43
CA ASN A 227 5.20 -7.54 10.22
C ASN A 227 3.97 -7.06 9.46
N GLU A 228 2.99 -7.95 9.29
CA GLU A 228 1.73 -7.65 8.60
C GLU A 228 0.92 -6.61 9.38
N ARG A 229 0.95 -6.64 10.72
CA ARG A 229 0.36 -5.58 11.55
C ARG A 229 1.05 -4.24 11.31
N ALA A 230 2.38 -4.23 11.30
CA ALA A 230 3.14 -3.01 11.05
C ALA A 230 2.86 -2.45 9.66
N GLU A 231 2.79 -3.29 8.62
CA GLU A 231 2.41 -2.90 7.26
C GLU A 231 0.99 -2.32 7.21
N PHE A 232 0.02 -2.96 7.86
CA PHE A 232 -1.35 -2.45 7.94
C PHE A 232 -1.42 -1.08 8.63
N ASP A 233 -0.71 -0.89 9.74
CA ASP A 233 -0.68 0.38 10.47
C ASP A 233 0.02 1.50 9.66
N ILE A 234 1.10 1.16 8.95
CA ILE A 234 1.78 2.09 8.02
C ILE A 234 0.81 2.46 6.89
N TYR A 235 0.16 1.50 6.26
CA TYR A 235 -0.78 1.75 5.17
C TYR A 235 -1.93 2.67 5.61
N ARG A 236 -2.55 2.38 6.76
CA ARG A 236 -3.61 3.20 7.35
C ARG A 236 -3.18 4.65 7.49
N SER A 237 -1.97 4.88 8.01
CA SER A 237 -1.46 6.23 8.25
C SER A 237 -1.20 7.04 6.96
N HIS A 238 -0.88 6.37 5.85
CA HIS A 238 -0.76 7.03 4.56
C HIS A 238 -2.11 7.50 4.04
N VAL A 239 -3.15 6.67 4.17
CA VAL A 239 -4.49 6.96 3.64
C VAL A 239 -5.19 8.07 4.41
N THR A 240 -5.11 8.05 5.74
CA THR A 240 -5.75 9.07 6.59
C THR A 240 -5.05 10.43 6.54
N GLY A 241 -3.94 10.56 5.79
CA GLY A 241 -3.11 11.78 5.78
C GLY A 241 -2.46 12.08 7.13
N THR A 242 -2.73 11.25 8.15
CA THR A 242 -2.01 11.26 9.42
C THR A 242 -0.71 10.53 9.16
N THR A 243 0.30 11.22 8.64
CA THR A 243 1.68 10.72 8.68
C THR A 243 1.89 10.00 10.02
N PRO A 244 2.29 8.72 10.03
CA PRO A 244 2.37 7.91 11.26
C PRO A 244 3.35 8.51 12.26
N TYR A 245 4.17 9.46 11.79
CA TYR A 245 5.13 10.16 12.61
C TYR A 245 4.59 11.34 13.44
N ARG A 246 3.28 11.65 13.44
CA ARG A 246 2.86 12.89 14.14
C ARG A 246 1.62 12.93 15.02
N ARG A 247 0.66 11.99 15.05
CA ARG A 247 -0.59 12.29 15.78
C ARG A 247 -1.21 11.29 16.74
N HIS A 248 -1.02 9.97 16.66
CA HIS A 248 -1.80 9.06 17.54
C HIS A 248 -1.02 8.09 18.43
N TYR A 249 0.31 8.02 18.34
CA TYR A 249 1.14 7.34 19.36
C TYR A 249 1.68 8.29 20.46
N PHE A 250 1.34 9.57 20.42
CA PHE A 250 1.86 10.59 21.35
C PHE A 250 0.91 10.98 22.50
N ASP A 251 -0.29 10.39 22.63
CA ASP A 251 -1.20 10.71 23.76
C ASP A 251 -1.02 9.79 24.99
N ARG A 252 0.05 8.98 25.00
CA ARG A 252 0.65 8.49 26.24
C ARG A 252 2.15 8.68 26.17
N SER A 253 2.61 9.88 26.52
CA SER A 253 3.90 10.23 27.12
C SER A 253 5.12 9.28 26.98
N ILE A 254 5.35 8.64 25.83
CA ILE A 254 6.64 8.01 25.53
C ILE A 254 7.31 8.89 24.48
N ASN A 255 8.22 9.71 24.97
CA ASN A 255 9.10 10.60 24.22
C ASN A 255 10.03 9.77 23.32
N THR A 256 9.63 9.48 22.08
CA THR A 256 10.43 8.73 21.10
C THR A 256 11.06 9.65 20.04
N ASN A 257 11.82 10.65 20.48
CA ASN A 257 13.07 10.89 19.76
C ASN A 257 13.97 9.70 20.11
N PRO A 258 14.54 8.95 19.16
CA PRO A 258 15.56 7.95 19.49
C PRO A 258 16.71 8.69 20.17
N HIS A 259 16.72 8.66 21.49
CA HIS A 259 17.75 9.29 22.30
C HIS A 259 19.02 8.45 22.16
N PHE A 260 19.84 8.76 21.15
CA PHE A 260 21.17 8.21 21.03
C PHE A 260 21.92 8.50 22.33
N SER A 261 22.26 7.47 23.08
CA SER A 261 22.97 7.63 24.34
C SER A 261 24.45 7.34 24.13
N CYS A 262 25.32 8.10 24.78
CA CYS A 262 26.75 7.88 24.72
C CYS A 262 27.08 6.43 25.13
N ILE A 263 27.73 5.64 24.26
CA ILE A 263 28.10 4.24 24.54
C ILE A 263 29.02 4.09 25.77
N PHE A 264 29.64 5.17 26.23
CA PHE A 264 30.54 5.17 27.38
C PHE A 264 29.87 5.57 28.71
N CYS A 265 28.98 6.57 28.70
CA CYS A 265 28.37 7.10 29.93
C CYS A 265 26.84 7.07 29.95
N GLN A 266 26.23 6.53 28.88
CA GLN A 266 24.80 6.35 28.67
C GLN A 266 23.97 7.63 28.80
N THR A 267 24.63 8.78 28.75
CA THR A 267 23.92 10.06 28.78
C THR A 267 23.39 10.33 27.38
N PRO A 268 22.11 10.72 27.25
CA PRO A 268 21.53 11.10 25.97
C PRO A 268 22.40 12.16 25.29
N LEU A 269 22.67 11.96 24.01
CA LEU A 269 23.32 12.92 23.15
C LEU A 269 22.23 13.91 22.74
N GLU A 270 22.34 15.15 23.20
CA GLU A 270 21.49 16.22 22.71
C GLU A 270 21.86 16.52 21.26
N VAL A 271 20.94 16.22 20.34
CA VAL A 271 21.03 16.72 18.98
C VAL A 271 20.77 18.21 19.08
N ASN A 272 21.82 19.04 19.08
CA ASN A 272 21.67 20.45 18.81
C ASN A 272 21.06 20.58 17.41
N GLN A 273 19.74 20.79 17.32
CA GLN A 273 19.11 21.27 16.11
C GLN A 273 19.63 22.68 15.87
N GLY A 274 20.79 22.78 15.23
CA GLY A 274 21.34 24.04 14.77
C GLY A 274 20.37 24.62 13.74
N THR A 275 19.74 25.73 14.09
CA THR A 275 19.17 26.65 13.10
C THR A 275 20.29 27.08 12.12
N PRO A 276 20.03 27.20 10.81
CA PRO A 276 21.06 27.36 9.78
C PRO A 276 21.65 28.78 9.72
N SER A 277 21.97 29.42 10.84
CA SER A 277 22.43 30.82 10.83
C SER A 277 23.40 31.25 11.93
N GLN A 278 24.15 30.35 12.57
CA GLN A 278 25.29 30.78 13.39
C GLN A 278 26.51 29.87 13.19
N THR A 279 27.58 30.47 12.66
CA THR A 279 28.92 29.89 12.60
C THR A 279 29.35 29.39 13.98
N PRO A 280 29.79 28.13 14.14
CA PRO A 280 30.20 27.62 15.43
C PRO A 280 31.47 28.35 15.89
N THR A 281 31.38 28.99 17.05
CA THR A 281 32.51 29.65 17.69
C THR A 281 33.48 28.61 18.24
N ILE A 282 34.73 28.75 17.84
CA ILE A 282 35.88 27.93 18.24
C ILE A 282 36.16 28.13 19.74
N ILE A 283 36.12 27.06 20.53
CA ILE A 283 36.87 27.00 21.80
C ILE A 283 38.00 25.99 21.59
N GLY A 284 39.13 26.49 21.09
CA GLY A 284 40.39 25.76 21.12
C GLY A 284 40.93 25.74 22.55
N LEU A 285 41.02 24.58 23.17
CA LEU A 285 41.89 24.43 24.35
C LEU A 285 43.30 24.11 23.88
N SER A 286 44.16 25.13 23.91
CA SER A 286 45.60 24.98 23.88
C SER A 286 46.08 24.12 25.04
N THR A 287 46.95 23.18 24.73
CA THR A 287 47.73 22.38 25.67
C THR A 287 48.69 23.29 26.47
N ASN A 288 48.71 23.17 27.79
CA ASN A 288 49.86 23.61 28.57
C ASN A 288 50.21 22.61 29.68
N THR A 289 51.51 22.39 29.82
CA THR A 289 52.20 21.38 30.62
C THR A 289 52.49 21.81 32.07
N ASN A 290 52.70 20.81 32.93
CA ASN A 290 53.35 20.79 34.27
C ASN A 290 52.48 21.06 35.51
N THR A 291 52.25 20.02 36.33
CA THR A 291 52.83 19.82 37.70
C THR A 291 52.25 18.56 38.38
N THR A 292 53.12 17.73 38.97
CA THR A 292 52.88 16.62 39.94
C THR A 292 52.56 17.17 41.36
N PRO A 293 51.96 16.44 42.36
CA PRO A 293 52.26 15.04 42.76
C PRO A 293 51.07 14.11 43.17
N THR A 294 51.42 12.84 43.39
CA THR A 294 50.75 11.58 43.86
C THR A 294 50.28 11.54 45.34
N PRO A 295 49.72 10.44 45.91
CA PRO A 295 48.94 9.29 45.36
C PRO A 295 47.67 8.90 46.19
N THR A 296 46.72 8.16 45.59
CA THR A 296 46.10 6.94 46.21
C THR A 296 45.18 6.19 45.23
N THR A 297 45.45 4.90 45.08
CA THR A 297 44.78 3.84 44.30
C THR A 297 43.58 3.23 45.05
N PRO A 298 42.61 2.49 44.42
CA PRO A 298 42.88 1.33 43.56
C PRO A 298 42.10 1.19 42.24
N LEU A 299 42.86 0.74 41.23
CA LEU A 299 42.57 -0.24 40.17
C LEU A 299 41.21 -0.18 39.45
N LYS A 300 41.23 0.37 38.23
CA LYS A 300 40.29 0.00 37.15
C LYS A 300 41.04 -0.20 35.83
N VAL A 301 40.75 -1.33 35.20
CA VAL A 301 41.34 -1.88 33.97
C VAL A 301 41.24 -0.87 32.82
N GLN A 302 42.40 -0.55 32.22
CA GLN A 302 42.54 0.26 31.02
C GLN A 302 42.36 -0.59 29.76
N SER A 303 41.60 -0.08 28.79
CA SER A 303 41.84 -0.35 27.37
C SER A 303 42.10 1.00 26.67
N ARG A 304 43.38 1.35 26.55
CA ARG A 304 43.85 2.43 25.68
C ARG A 304 43.85 1.93 24.23
N VAL A 305 43.03 2.53 23.37
CA VAL A 305 43.22 2.42 21.92
C VAL A 305 44.15 3.56 21.51
N SER A 306 45.42 3.24 21.31
CA SER A 306 46.39 4.13 20.66
C SER A 306 46.17 4.05 19.15
N GLN A 307 45.75 5.14 18.52
CA GLN A 307 45.90 5.33 17.07
C GLN A 307 47.13 6.22 16.85
N GLN A 308 48.20 5.64 16.31
CA GLN A 308 49.40 6.37 15.89
C GLN A 308 49.24 6.75 14.42
N THR A 309 49.28 8.05 14.12
CA THR A 309 49.35 8.60 12.75
C THR A 309 50.79 9.03 12.46
N MET A 310 51.38 8.48 11.40
CA MET A 310 52.69 8.89 10.87
C MET A 310 52.58 10.27 10.21
N THR A 311 53.50 11.19 10.52
CA THR A 311 53.59 12.51 9.89
C THR A 311 54.90 12.64 9.13
N THR A 312 54.84 12.89 7.82
CA THR A 312 55.97 13.39 7.02
C THR A 312 55.72 14.86 6.72
N ARG A 313 56.72 15.71 7.04
CA ARG A 313 56.71 17.16 6.84
C ARG A 313 57.10 17.51 5.40
N SER A 314 56.39 18.45 4.79
CA SER A 314 56.93 19.36 3.78
C SER A 314 56.10 20.64 3.74
N SER A 315 56.80 21.77 3.76
CA SER A 315 56.30 23.15 3.84
C SER A 315 56.45 23.86 2.49
N THR A 316 55.44 24.59 2.01
CA THR A 316 55.44 26.07 1.75
C THR A 316 54.29 26.56 0.85
N SER A 317 53.70 27.69 1.29
CA SER A 317 53.08 28.83 0.56
C SER A 317 51.87 28.68 -0.38
N SER A 318 50.73 29.18 0.13
CA SER A 318 49.76 30.13 -0.47
C SER A 318 49.22 29.92 -1.89
N SER A 319 47.90 29.65 -2.01
CA SER A 319 46.88 30.57 -2.55
C SER A 319 45.49 29.94 -2.52
N SER A 320 44.49 30.81 -2.40
CA SER A 320 43.05 30.59 -2.25
C SER A 320 42.40 29.62 -3.26
N ALA A 321 41.59 28.66 -2.77
CA ALA A 321 40.26 28.27 -3.28
C ALA A 321 39.81 26.93 -2.64
N TYR A 322 38.72 26.99 -1.86
CA TYR A 322 37.85 25.91 -1.33
C TYR A 322 38.49 24.69 -0.62
N PRO A 323 38.19 24.43 0.68
CA PRO A 323 38.60 23.18 1.32
C PRO A 323 37.67 22.02 0.87
N PRO A 324 38.20 20.81 0.61
CA PRO A 324 37.41 19.61 0.35
C PRO A 324 36.70 19.13 1.65
N PRO A 325 35.69 18.24 1.56
CA PRO A 325 34.89 17.78 2.70
C PRO A 325 35.67 16.74 3.52
N ASN A 326 36.75 17.18 4.18
CA ASN A 326 37.43 16.43 5.23
C ASN A 326 37.34 17.25 6.52
N SER A 327 36.17 17.23 7.15
CA SER A 327 36.10 17.67 8.55
C SER A 327 36.42 16.48 9.45
N ASP A 328 37.70 16.34 9.78
CA ASP A 328 38.21 15.56 10.92
C ASP A 328 37.74 16.16 12.27
N MET A 329 36.43 16.47 12.38
CA MET A 329 35.85 16.95 13.62
C MET A 329 35.54 15.73 14.48
N LEU A 330 36.41 15.46 15.44
CA LEU A 330 36.19 14.43 16.46
C LEU A 330 35.00 14.84 17.32
N MET A 331 33.84 14.25 17.07
CA MET A 331 32.67 14.42 17.91
C MET A 331 32.93 13.76 19.27
N VAL A 332 32.80 14.51 20.35
CA VAL A 332 32.97 14.02 21.73
C VAL A 332 31.66 14.17 22.51
N CYS A 333 31.40 13.26 23.44
CA CYS A 333 30.26 13.37 24.34
C CYS A 333 30.40 14.61 25.24
N ALA A 334 29.36 15.45 25.29
CA ALA A 334 29.35 16.67 26.11
C ALA A 334 29.59 16.40 27.62
N LYS A 335 29.19 15.22 28.12
CA LYS A 335 29.33 14.85 29.55
C LYS A 335 30.66 14.17 29.86
N CYS A 336 31.00 13.09 29.17
CA CYS A 336 32.20 12.30 29.50
C CYS A 336 33.44 12.62 28.64
N ARG A 337 33.29 13.51 27.64
CA ARG A 337 34.33 13.95 26.69
C ARG A 337 35.01 12.83 25.89
N GLN A 338 34.44 11.62 25.91
CA GLN A 338 34.90 10.51 25.08
C GLN A 338 34.47 10.73 23.63
N VAL A 339 35.32 10.36 22.68
CA VAL A 339 35.04 10.41 21.25
C VAL A 339 33.88 9.46 20.94
N LEU A 340 32.88 9.95 20.22
CA LEU A 340 31.73 9.18 19.78
C LEU A 340 32.15 8.16 18.68
N PRO A 341 31.49 7.01 18.61
CA PRO A 341 31.86 5.96 17.66
C PRO A 341 31.76 6.45 16.20
N ARG A 342 32.73 5.99 15.40
CA ARG A 342 32.74 6.10 13.94
C ARG A 342 32.42 4.74 13.35
N CYS A 343 31.87 4.73 12.14
CA CYS A 343 31.72 3.48 11.40
C CYS A 343 33.09 2.85 11.17
N SER A 344 33.27 1.59 11.56
CA SER A 344 34.51 0.85 11.42
C SER A 344 34.91 0.55 9.97
N ILE A 345 34.05 0.88 9.00
CA ILE A 345 34.22 0.60 7.58
C ILE A 345 34.37 1.92 6.82
N CYS A 346 33.37 2.82 6.86
CA CYS A 346 33.44 4.10 6.16
C CYS A 346 34.06 5.24 6.97
N MET A 347 34.40 5.02 8.25
CA MET A 347 35.04 5.99 9.15
C MET A 347 34.24 7.29 9.42
N MET A 348 33.01 7.40 8.91
CA MET A 348 32.12 8.52 9.17
C MET A 348 31.59 8.48 10.61
N SER A 349 31.36 9.66 11.19
CA SER A 349 30.84 9.81 12.55
C SER A 349 29.33 9.56 12.58
N LEU A 350 28.84 9.04 13.72
CA LEU A 350 27.43 8.73 14.02
C LEU A 350 26.40 9.80 13.58
N THR A 351 26.80 11.07 13.53
CA THR A 351 25.93 12.22 13.20
C THR A 351 26.02 12.68 11.76
N THR A 352 26.76 11.97 10.91
CA THR A 352 26.95 12.37 9.51
C THR A 352 25.85 11.71 8.68
N TYR A 353 24.86 12.49 8.24
CA TYR A 353 23.90 12.05 7.23
C TYR A 353 24.65 11.77 5.93
N ILE A 354 24.43 10.60 5.34
CA ILE A 354 24.90 10.29 3.98
C ILE A 354 23.87 10.89 3.03
N GLU A 355 24.19 12.03 2.39
CA GLU A 355 23.30 12.68 1.41
C GLU A 355 23.34 12.02 0.02
N ASP A 356 24.24 11.06 -0.23
CA ASP A 356 24.39 10.45 -1.54
C ASP A 356 23.64 9.12 -1.69
N ALA A 357 22.33 9.22 -1.89
CA ALA A 357 21.52 8.18 -2.54
C ALA A 357 20.98 8.65 -3.90
N SER A 358 21.74 9.49 -4.61
CA SER A 358 21.33 10.13 -5.86
C SER A 358 21.80 9.42 -7.14
N TYR A 359 22.41 8.23 -7.04
CA TYR A 359 22.89 7.47 -8.22
C TYR A 359 22.48 5.98 -8.25
N ALA A 360 21.28 5.64 -7.77
CA ALA A 360 20.65 4.36 -8.11
C ALA A 360 19.47 4.61 -9.05
N TYR A 361 19.71 4.50 -10.35
CA TYR A 361 18.65 4.28 -11.34
C TYR A 361 18.21 2.82 -11.20
N GLU A 362 17.24 2.55 -10.33
CA GLU A 362 16.45 1.30 -10.29
C GLU A 362 15.10 1.62 -9.59
N PRO A 363 13.93 1.47 -10.24
CA PRO A 363 12.65 1.96 -9.71
C PRO A 363 12.00 1.08 -8.62
N LEU A 364 12.71 0.12 -8.03
CA LEU A 364 12.08 -0.99 -7.29
C LEU A 364 12.53 -1.16 -5.82
N LEU A 365 13.29 -0.23 -5.24
CA LEU A 365 13.68 -0.34 -3.82
C LEU A 365 12.91 0.65 -2.95
N ASP A 366 12.17 0.10 -1.99
CA ASP A 366 11.31 0.81 -1.07
C ASP A 366 12.11 1.79 -0.18
N LYS A 367 11.60 3.00 0.04
CA LYS A 367 12.28 4.04 0.85
C LYS A 367 12.49 3.58 2.30
N HIS A 368 11.72 2.60 2.77
CA HIS A 368 11.87 1.94 4.07
C HIS A 368 13.19 1.16 4.21
N THR A 369 13.70 0.56 3.14
CA THR A 369 14.98 -0.17 3.14
C THR A 369 16.19 0.79 3.20
N LEU A 370 16.01 2.01 2.71
CA LEU A 370 17.03 3.06 2.70
C LEU A 370 17.18 3.79 4.05
N MET A 371 16.15 3.74 4.90
CA MET A 371 16.18 4.35 6.25
C MET A 371 16.81 3.42 7.29
N SER A 372 16.63 2.09 7.15
CA SER A 372 17.27 1.10 8.03
C SER A 372 18.76 0.94 7.76
N SER A 373 19.21 1.18 6.51
CA SER A 373 20.62 1.08 6.13
C SER A 373 21.52 2.16 6.76
N GLN A 374 20.94 3.32 7.12
CA GLN A 374 21.63 4.43 7.79
C GLN A 374 21.67 4.30 9.32
N TRP A 375 20.96 3.33 9.92
CA TRP A 375 20.99 3.10 11.36
C TRP A 375 22.41 2.74 11.82
N PHE A 376 22.84 3.20 12.99
CA PHE A 376 24.16 2.85 13.51
C PHE A 376 24.06 1.73 14.54
N THR A 377 24.73 0.62 14.32
CA THR A 377 24.78 -0.53 15.23
C THR A 377 26.17 -0.67 15.85
N TRP A 378 26.27 -1.26 17.04
CA TRP A 378 27.56 -1.55 17.67
C TRP A 378 27.52 -2.82 18.51
N CYS A 379 28.66 -3.48 18.63
CA CYS A 379 28.83 -4.61 19.53
C CYS A 379 29.08 -4.12 20.96
N ARG A 380 28.31 -4.58 21.96
CA ARG A 380 28.53 -4.16 23.36
C ARG A 380 29.84 -4.68 23.98
N LEU A 381 30.49 -5.68 23.37
CA LEU A 381 31.75 -6.24 23.88
C LEU A 381 32.95 -5.43 23.41
N CYS A 382 33.17 -5.31 22.09
CA CYS A 382 34.30 -4.55 21.56
C CYS A 382 34.01 -3.06 21.39
N ARG A 383 32.73 -2.64 21.48
CA ARG A 383 32.26 -1.25 21.28
C ARG A 383 32.57 -0.67 19.90
N HIS A 384 32.98 -1.52 18.95
CA HIS A 384 33.07 -1.16 17.56
C HIS A 384 31.70 -1.32 16.90
N GLY A 385 31.43 -0.47 15.92
CA GLY A 385 30.15 -0.38 15.27
C GLY A 385 30.23 0.39 13.97
N GLY A 386 29.09 0.60 13.34
CA GLY A 386 28.98 1.32 12.08
C GLY A 386 27.55 1.33 11.57
N HIS A 387 27.35 1.88 10.37
CA HIS A 387 26.05 1.80 9.71
C HIS A 387 25.64 0.33 9.53
N ALA A 388 24.36 0.05 9.79
CA ALA A 388 23.79 -1.28 9.85
C ALA A 388 24.07 -2.05 8.55
N GLU A 389 23.95 -1.38 7.41
CA GLU A 389 24.25 -1.95 6.10
C GLU A 389 25.73 -2.31 5.95
N HIS A 390 26.66 -1.38 6.23
CA HIS A 390 28.10 -1.64 6.15
C HIS A 390 28.52 -2.81 7.04
N VAL A 391 28.03 -2.82 8.28
CA VAL A 391 28.36 -3.86 9.26
C VAL A 391 27.79 -5.21 8.79
N SER A 392 26.54 -5.23 8.31
CA SER A 392 25.90 -6.46 7.79
C SER A 392 26.64 -7.02 6.58
N ASN A 393 26.98 -6.16 5.62
CA ASN A 393 27.73 -6.54 4.41
C ASN A 393 29.11 -7.11 4.74
N TRP A 394 29.82 -6.52 5.72
CA TRP A 394 31.10 -7.06 6.17
C TRP A 394 30.96 -8.46 6.76
N PHE A 395 29.96 -8.68 7.61
CA PHE A 395 29.76 -9.97 8.27
C PHE A 395 29.15 -11.06 7.36
N ALA A 396 28.60 -10.69 6.20
CA ALA A 396 28.25 -11.65 5.16
C ALA A 396 29.48 -12.42 4.63
N MET A 397 30.67 -11.79 4.66
CA MET A 397 31.91 -12.36 4.13
C MET A 397 32.97 -12.65 5.21
N ASN A 398 32.81 -12.12 6.42
CA ASN A 398 33.82 -12.17 7.48
C ASN A 398 33.21 -12.62 8.81
N GLN A 399 33.97 -13.37 9.62
CA GLN A 399 33.51 -13.81 10.96
C GLN A 399 34.08 -12.98 12.12
N GLN A 400 34.93 -11.98 11.84
CA GLN A 400 35.61 -11.17 12.84
C GLN A 400 35.37 -9.68 12.61
N CYS A 401 35.47 -8.90 13.68
CA CYS A 401 35.32 -7.44 13.67
C CYS A 401 36.27 -6.79 12.63
N PRO A 402 35.78 -5.81 11.84
CA PRO A 402 36.58 -5.12 10.81
C PRO A 402 37.77 -4.31 11.36
N ILE A 403 37.81 -4.04 12.66
CA ILE A 403 38.91 -3.29 13.28
C ILE A 403 40.14 -4.19 13.43
N ALA A 404 41.27 -3.76 12.87
CA ALA A 404 42.54 -4.47 12.95
C ALA A 404 42.90 -4.81 14.42
N LYS A 405 43.34 -6.07 14.63
CA LYS A 405 43.70 -6.63 15.94
C LYS A 405 42.53 -6.83 16.91
N CYS A 406 41.27 -6.65 16.48
CA CYS A 406 40.10 -7.05 17.25
C CYS A 406 39.68 -8.48 16.86
N LEU A 407 39.70 -9.41 17.83
CA LEU A 407 39.33 -10.82 17.61
C LEU A 407 37.85 -11.11 17.93
N CYS A 408 37.01 -10.07 18.07
CA CYS A 408 35.62 -10.23 18.46
C CYS A 408 34.78 -10.79 17.29
N ARG A 409 33.96 -11.81 17.57
CA ARG A 409 32.99 -12.40 16.64
C ARG A 409 31.61 -11.79 16.90
N CYS A 410 31.40 -10.55 16.43
CA CYS A 410 30.26 -9.73 16.84
C CYS A 410 28.88 -10.31 16.51
N THR A 411 28.76 -11.18 15.50
CA THR A 411 27.49 -11.77 15.04
C THR A 411 27.08 -13.07 15.71
N LEU A 412 28.02 -13.78 16.35
CA LEU A 412 27.78 -15.08 17.00
C LEU A 412 27.37 -14.94 18.48
N ILE A 413 27.16 -13.71 18.93
CA ILE A 413 26.84 -13.39 20.32
C ILE A 413 25.45 -12.78 20.30
N ASP A 414 24.45 -13.66 20.39
CA ASP A 414 23.03 -13.37 20.27
C ASP A 414 22.61 -12.09 21.04
N GLY A 415 21.91 -11.18 20.36
CA GLY A 415 21.14 -10.10 21.00
C GLY A 415 21.89 -8.81 21.37
N ILE A 416 23.01 -8.50 20.72
CA ILE A 416 23.86 -7.35 21.09
C ILE A 416 24.12 -6.39 19.90
N PHE A 417 23.09 -6.10 19.12
CA PHE A 417 23.05 -4.87 18.33
C PHE A 417 21.84 -4.08 18.85
N CYS A 418 22.10 -2.91 19.43
CA CYS A 418 21.06 -1.93 19.78
C CYS A 418 20.90 -0.93 18.63
#